data_AF-A0A959VDV2-F1
#
_entry.id   AF-A0A959VDV2-F1
#
_cell.length_a   1.000
_cell.length_b   1.000
_cell.length_c   1.000
_cell.angle_alpha   90.00
_cell.angle_beta   90.00
_cell.angle_gamma   90.00
#
_symmetry.space_group_name_H-M   'P 1'
#
loop_
_entity.id
_entity.type
_entity.pdbx_description
1 polymer ?
#
loop_
_entity_poly.entity_id
_entity_poly.type
_entity_poly.pdbx_seq_one_letter_code
_entity_poly.pdbx_strand_id
1 'polypeptide(L)'
;MAAVVASAIAAGSAWFITFHAQQENSPQIIGGIPQAILSQSPSLQLAYDRYTERGSKYIWGTNDCSVFLIDYMKGQGAPIKKRWTTRELFEPAKMDVFGYNFFGYPPEQSKAGDLVVFRYIGTEGTEVGHCGIVIEEGEQKYVVHNSSPYGGVVTQSADGFFRQAKSLNANLRIFRPKAHAHTI
;
A
#
# COMPACT_ATOMS: atom_id res chain seq x y z
N MET A 1 39.28 69.51 -13.93
CA MET A 1 38.77 68.66 -15.04
C MET A 1 38.96 67.20 -14.63
N ALA A 2 37.89 66.59 -14.12
CA ALA A 2 37.17 65.45 -14.74
C ALA A 2 37.98 64.13 -14.64
N ALA A 3 37.85 63.40 -13.53
CA ALA A 3 36.86 62.34 -13.30
C ALA A 3 37.23 61.01 -13.99
N VAL A 4 37.86 60.11 -13.22
CA VAL A 4 37.94 58.68 -13.53
C VAL A 4 36.92 57.98 -12.63
N VAL A 5 35.78 57.61 -13.20
CA VAL A 5 34.75 56.83 -12.52
C VAL A 5 35.11 55.35 -12.66
N ALA A 6 35.43 54.71 -11.54
CA ALA A 6 35.58 53.27 -11.44
C ALA A 6 34.21 52.60 -11.65
N SER A 7 34.12 51.75 -12.67
CA SER A 7 32.97 50.85 -12.84
C SER A 7 33.21 49.59 -12.03
N ALA A 8 32.51 49.47 -10.91
CA ALA A 8 32.37 48.23 -10.15
C ALA A 8 30.87 47.91 -10.05
N ILE A 9 30.37 47.00 -10.89
CA ILE A 9 29.06 46.37 -10.69
C ILE A 9 29.18 44.88 -11.03
N ALA A 10 29.20 44.09 -9.95
CA ALA A 10 28.68 42.73 -9.79
C ALA A 10 28.75 41.78 -10.99
N ALA A 11 29.79 40.94 -11.02
CA ALA A 11 29.70 39.63 -11.64
C ALA A 11 28.63 38.83 -10.91
N GLY A 12 27.55 38.49 -11.62
CA GLY A 12 26.40 37.76 -11.09
C GLY A 12 26.80 36.42 -10.50
N SER A 13 26.61 36.29 -9.20
CA SER A 13 26.55 35.03 -8.45
C SER A 13 25.30 34.26 -8.89
N ALA A 14 25.41 33.56 -10.02
CA ALA A 14 24.39 32.62 -10.51
C ALA A 14 25.01 31.24 -10.72
N TRP A 15 25.72 30.73 -9.71
CA TRP A 15 26.30 29.38 -9.74
C TRP A 15 26.23 28.70 -8.37
N PHE A 16 25.16 28.91 -7.61
CA PHE A 16 24.82 28.03 -6.48
C PHE A 16 23.30 27.95 -6.40
N ILE A 17 22.79 26.76 -6.07
CA ILE A 17 21.36 26.36 -5.99
C ILE A 17 20.79 25.76 -7.28
N THR A 18 21.31 24.60 -7.70
CA THR A 18 20.44 23.51 -8.20
C THR A 18 21.08 22.15 -7.94
N PHE A 19 21.31 21.85 -6.67
CA PHE A 19 21.58 20.48 -6.22
C PHE A 19 20.93 20.41 -4.85
N HIS A 20 19.66 20.02 -4.74
CA HIS A 20 18.99 19.56 -3.49
C HIS A 20 17.54 19.12 -3.79
N ALA A 21 17.34 18.23 -4.80
CA ALA A 21 16.06 17.55 -4.98
C ALA A 21 16.22 16.25 -5.79
N GLN A 22 17.09 15.33 -5.37
CA GLN A 22 17.12 13.98 -5.94
C GLN A 22 17.31 12.89 -4.88
N GLN A 23 16.80 13.14 -3.67
CA GLN A 23 16.86 12.18 -2.57
C GLN A 23 15.48 11.67 -2.15
N GLU A 24 14.56 11.36 -3.08
CA GLU A 24 13.24 10.82 -2.72
C GLU A 24 12.65 9.92 -3.81
N ASN A 25 13.12 8.69 -4.03
CA ASN A 25 12.43 7.79 -4.98
C ASN A 25 12.45 6.29 -4.68
N SER A 26 12.92 5.87 -3.50
CA SER A 26 12.72 4.46 -3.09
C SER A 26 11.40 4.33 -2.34
N PRO A 27 10.60 3.26 -2.57
CA PRO A 27 9.45 2.98 -1.74
C PRO A 27 9.89 2.89 -0.28
N GLN A 28 9.37 3.78 0.56
CA GLN A 28 9.72 3.79 1.98
C GLN A 28 9.06 2.59 2.64
N ILE A 29 9.86 1.57 2.93
CA ILE A 29 9.47 0.40 3.72
C ILE A 29 9.88 0.69 5.16
N ILE A 30 8.90 0.70 6.06
CA ILE A 30 9.11 1.01 7.48
C ILE A 30 9.41 -0.27 8.28
N GLY A 31 9.04 -1.44 7.75
CA GLY A 31 9.20 -2.74 8.41
C GLY A 31 8.12 -2.98 9.48
N GLY A 32 7.51 -4.17 9.48
CA GLY A 32 6.42 -4.50 10.40
C GLY A 32 5.19 -3.59 10.26
N ILE A 33 4.32 -3.60 11.27
CA ILE A 33 3.16 -2.70 11.41
C ILE A 33 3.42 -1.79 12.63
N PRO A 34 3.25 -0.45 12.53
CA PRO A 34 3.35 0.42 13.70
C PRO A 34 2.42 -0.05 14.83
N GLN A 35 2.95 -0.21 16.04
CA GLN A 35 2.19 -0.78 17.18
C GLN A 35 0.95 0.05 17.53
N ALA A 36 1.02 1.38 17.38
CA ALA A 36 -0.10 2.29 17.63
C ALA A 36 -1.26 2.06 16.64
N ILE A 37 -0.96 1.72 15.38
CA ILE A 37 -1.99 1.39 14.38
C ILE A 37 -2.57 0.01 14.63
N LEU A 38 -1.71 -0.95 14.97
CA LEU A 38 -2.14 -2.32 15.24
C LEU A 38 -3.13 -2.39 16.40
N SER A 39 -2.89 -1.66 17.49
CA SER A 39 -3.76 -1.63 18.67
C SER A 39 -5.11 -0.94 18.45
N GLN A 40 -5.21 -0.07 17.44
CA GLN A 40 -6.45 0.66 17.12
C GLN A 40 -7.33 -0.06 16.08
N SER A 41 -6.81 -1.10 15.42
CA SER A 41 -7.52 -1.85 14.39
C SER A 41 -7.65 -3.33 14.76
N PRO A 42 -8.73 -3.74 15.46
CA PRO A 42 -8.93 -5.14 15.86
C PRO A 42 -8.83 -6.15 14.71
N SER A 43 -9.28 -5.76 13.51
CA SER A 43 -9.16 -6.58 12.30
C SER A 43 -7.73 -6.73 11.80
N LEU A 44 -6.92 -5.67 11.91
CA LEU A 44 -5.50 -5.72 11.53
C LEU A 44 -4.70 -6.51 12.56
N GLN A 45 -5.02 -6.35 13.85
CA GLN A 45 -4.50 -7.18 14.93
C GLN A 45 -4.79 -8.66 14.66
N LEU A 46 -6.03 -9.03 14.36
CA LEU A 46 -6.39 -10.41 14.02
C LEU A 46 -5.57 -10.93 12.84
N ALA A 47 -5.45 -10.16 11.75
CA ALA A 47 -4.65 -10.56 10.59
C ALA A 47 -3.18 -10.80 10.94
N TYR A 48 -2.61 -9.92 11.77
CA TYR A 48 -1.24 -10.01 12.23
C TYR A 48 -0.99 -11.17 13.20
N ASP A 49 -1.93 -11.43 14.10
CA ASP A 49 -1.89 -12.58 15.00
C ASP A 49 -1.89 -13.88 14.20
N ARG A 50 -2.80 -14.00 13.21
CA ARG A 50 -2.84 -15.17 12.31
C ARG A 50 -1.57 -15.32 11.47
N TYR A 51 -0.99 -14.21 11.01
CA TYR A 51 0.30 -14.24 10.33
C TYR A 51 1.43 -14.75 11.25
N THR A 52 1.42 -14.34 12.52
CA THR A 52 2.39 -14.72 13.54
C THR A 52 2.24 -16.20 13.93
N GLU A 53 1.01 -16.66 14.15
CA GLU A 53 0.67 -18.07 14.40
C GLU A 53 1.18 -19.00 13.28
N ARG A 54 1.28 -18.50 12.04
CA ARG A 54 1.81 -19.22 10.88
C ARG A 54 3.32 -19.07 10.69
N GLY A 55 4.03 -18.53 11.70
CA GLY A 55 5.49 -18.51 11.76
C GLY A 55 6.14 -17.24 11.21
N SER A 56 5.42 -16.12 11.16
CA SER A 56 5.96 -14.78 10.87
C SER A 56 6.84 -14.68 9.63
N LYS A 57 6.47 -15.41 8.56
CA LYS A 57 7.19 -15.40 7.29
C LYS A 57 6.22 -15.55 6.12
N TYR A 58 6.61 -15.00 4.98
CA TYR A 58 5.88 -15.21 3.74
C TYR A 58 5.96 -16.67 3.31
N ILE A 59 4.80 -17.30 3.10
CA ILE A 59 4.69 -18.66 2.57
C ILE A 59 3.57 -18.66 1.53
N TRP A 60 3.91 -18.85 0.26
CA TRP A 60 2.90 -18.98 -0.80
C TRP A 60 1.90 -20.08 -0.45
N GLY A 61 0.59 -19.81 -0.57
CA GLY A 61 -0.43 -20.82 -0.29
C GLY A 61 -0.89 -20.87 1.17
N THR A 62 -0.09 -20.39 2.12
CA THR A 62 -0.33 -20.61 3.55
C THR A 62 -0.30 -19.32 4.36
N ASN A 63 0.63 -18.43 4.07
CA ASN A 63 0.84 -17.17 4.79
C ASN A 63 1.35 -16.12 3.80
N ASP A 64 0.54 -15.82 2.78
CA ASP A 64 0.86 -14.86 1.71
C ASP A 64 0.00 -13.59 1.82
N CYS A 65 0.13 -12.68 0.84
CA CYS A 65 -0.61 -11.41 0.80
C CYS A 65 -2.13 -11.60 0.83
N SER A 66 -2.65 -12.57 0.07
CA SER A 66 -4.08 -12.83 -0.02
C SER A 66 -4.65 -13.43 1.26
N VAL A 67 -3.90 -14.34 1.91
CA VAL A 67 -4.29 -14.89 3.22
C VAL A 67 -4.36 -13.79 4.27
N PHE A 68 -3.34 -12.94 4.32
CA PHE A 68 -3.31 -11.81 5.25
C PHE A 68 -4.50 -10.87 5.05
N LEU A 69 -4.82 -10.53 3.79
CA LEU A 69 -6.00 -9.72 3.46
C LEU A 69 -7.31 -10.39 3.87
N ILE A 70 -7.45 -11.71 3.66
CA ILE A 70 -8.65 -12.47 4.03
C ILE A 70 -8.83 -12.50 5.55
N ASP A 71 -7.75 -12.68 6.32
CA ASP A 71 -7.84 -12.66 7.78
C ASP A 71 -8.27 -11.28 8.29
N TYR A 72 -7.79 -10.20 7.66
CA TYR A 72 -8.29 -8.85 7.93
C TYR A 72 -9.78 -8.73 7.61
N MET A 73 -10.23 -9.19 6.44
CA MET A 73 -11.66 -9.18 6.05
C MET A 73 -12.52 -9.98 7.03
N LYS A 74 -12.03 -11.11 7.55
CA LYS A 74 -12.72 -11.88 8.59
C LYS A 74 -12.83 -11.12 9.91
N GLY A 75 -11.77 -10.39 10.29
CA GLY A 75 -11.80 -9.49 11.45
C GLY A 75 -12.77 -8.32 11.29
N GLN A 76 -13.10 -7.98 10.04
CA GLN A 76 -14.15 -7.03 9.65
C GLN A 76 -15.55 -7.69 9.56
N GLY A 77 -15.69 -8.98 9.89
CA GLY A 77 -16.97 -9.69 9.88
C GLY A 77 -17.30 -10.42 8.57
N ALA A 78 -16.40 -10.44 7.57
CA ALA A 78 -16.67 -11.12 6.31
C ALA A 78 -16.62 -12.66 6.47
N PRO A 79 -17.68 -13.42 6.10
CA PRO A 79 -17.77 -14.87 6.33
C PRO A 79 -17.03 -15.69 5.25
N ILE A 80 -15.73 -15.44 5.07
CA ILE A 80 -14.91 -16.09 4.05
C ILE A 80 -14.44 -17.48 4.53
N LYS A 81 -15.09 -18.54 4.06
CA LYS A 81 -14.78 -19.93 4.46
C LYS A 81 -13.67 -20.59 3.64
N LYS A 82 -13.46 -20.16 2.41
CA LYS A 82 -12.48 -20.74 1.48
C LYS A 82 -11.33 -19.78 1.20
N ARG A 83 -10.14 -20.31 0.94
CA ARG A 83 -8.98 -19.52 0.49
C ARG A 83 -9.29 -18.87 -0.87
N TRP A 84 -9.06 -17.57 -0.96
CA TRP A 84 -9.11 -16.80 -2.21
C TRP A 84 -7.70 -16.36 -2.56
N THR A 85 -7.37 -16.35 -3.84
CA THR A 85 -6.13 -15.75 -4.34
C THR A 85 -6.39 -14.28 -4.66
N THR A 86 -5.33 -13.58 -5.06
CA THR A 86 -5.47 -12.21 -5.56
C THR A 86 -6.36 -12.12 -6.80
N ARG A 87 -6.58 -13.20 -7.56
CA ARG A 87 -7.51 -13.23 -8.68
C ARG A 87 -8.96 -13.07 -8.22
N GLU A 88 -9.41 -13.84 -7.23
CA GLU A 88 -10.78 -13.75 -6.72
C GLU A 88 -11.00 -12.43 -5.97
N LEU A 89 -10.02 -11.99 -5.18
CA LEU A 89 -10.05 -10.70 -4.48
C LEU A 89 -10.08 -9.50 -5.45
N PHE A 90 -9.67 -9.71 -6.70
CA PHE A 90 -9.71 -8.68 -7.72
C PHE A 90 -11.10 -8.52 -8.35
N GLU A 91 -12.02 -9.48 -8.22
CA GLU A 91 -13.31 -9.47 -8.91
C GLU A 91 -14.39 -8.68 -8.12
N PRO A 92 -14.95 -7.57 -8.66
CA PRO A 92 -15.92 -6.74 -7.95
C PRO A 92 -17.15 -7.50 -7.49
N ALA A 93 -17.72 -8.36 -8.32
CA ALA A 93 -18.90 -9.14 -7.97
C ALA A 93 -18.64 -10.10 -6.78
N LYS A 94 -17.41 -10.62 -6.65
CA LYS A 94 -17.02 -11.47 -5.53
C LYS A 94 -16.80 -10.67 -4.25
N MET A 95 -16.16 -9.51 -4.36
CA MET A 95 -15.93 -8.60 -3.22
C MET A 95 -17.24 -8.02 -2.69
N ASP A 96 -18.21 -7.75 -3.57
CA ASP A 96 -19.53 -7.21 -3.21
C ASP A 96 -20.32 -8.15 -2.28
N VAL A 97 -20.24 -9.46 -2.52
CA VAL A 97 -20.86 -10.53 -1.69
C VAL A 97 -20.34 -10.49 -0.25
N PHE A 98 -19.11 -10.03 -0.04
CA PHE A 98 -18.50 -9.89 1.28
C PHE A 98 -18.57 -8.48 1.85
N GLY A 99 -19.42 -7.63 1.28
CA GLY A 99 -19.68 -6.30 1.81
C GLY A 99 -18.65 -5.26 1.39
N TYR A 100 -17.96 -5.43 0.25
CA TYR A 100 -16.99 -4.46 -0.25
C TYR A 100 -17.44 -3.84 -1.58
N ASN A 101 -17.51 -2.52 -1.62
CA ASN A 101 -17.79 -1.76 -2.84
C ASN A 101 -16.51 -1.57 -3.66
N PHE A 102 -16.59 -1.80 -4.96
CA PHE A 102 -15.54 -1.35 -5.88
C PHE A 102 -15.58 0.18 -5.99
N PHE A 103 -14.52 0.84 -5.53
CA PHE A 103 -14.43 2.30 -5.51
C PHE A 103 -13.64 2.86 -6.71
N GLY A 104 -12.85 2.01 -7.39
CA GLY A 104 -12.08 2.42 -8.56
C GLY A 104 -10.73 3.07 -8.22
N TYR A 105 -10.18 3.79 -9.21
CA TYR A 105 -8.94 4.57 -9.16
C TYR A 105 -9.37 6.06 -9.24
N PRO A 106 -8.89 6.95 -8.34
CA PRO A 106 -7.46 7.07 -8.10
C PRO A 106 -7.00 6.97 -6.63
N PRO A 107 -5.71 6.66 -6.38
CA PRO A 107 -5.20 6.23 -5.08
C PRO A 107 -5.20 7.30 -4.00
N GLU A 108 -5.28 8.57 -4.40
CA GLU A 108 -5.37 9.72 -3.51
C GLU A 108 -6.70 9.69 -2.73
N GLN A 109 -7.73 9.04 -3.30
CA GLN A 109 -9.05 8.86 -2.67
C GLN A 109 -9.14 7.60 -1.80
N SER A 110 -8.06 6.83 -1.67
CA SER A 110 -7.99 5.73 -0.71
C SER A 110 -8.17 6.26 0.72
N LYS A 111 -8.73 5.43 1.59
CA LYS A 111 -8.97 5.72 3.01
C LYS A 111 -8.48 4.54 3.85
N ALA A 112 -8.18 4.80 5.12
CA ALA A 112 -7.92 3.73 6.08
C ALA A 112 -9.04 2.66 6.04
N GLY A 113 -8.64 1.39 5.98
CA GLY A 113 -9.52 0.23 5.86
C GLY A 113 -9.88 -0.17 4.42
N ASP A 114 -9.51 0.63 3.41
CA ASP A 114 -9.63 0.19 2.02
C ASP A 114 -8.67 -0.97 1.73
N LEU A 115 -9.13 -1.93 0.94
CA LEU A 115 -8.33 -3.01 0.40
C LEU A 115 -7.83 -2.60 -0.98
N VAL A 116 -6.52 -2.75 -1.21
CA VAL A 116 -5.91 -2.52 -2.52
C VAL A 116 -5.49 -3.86 -3.10
N VAL A 117 -5.88 -4.13 -4.34
CA VAL A 117 -5.54 -5.37 -5.05
C VAL A 117 -5.11 -4.99 -6.46
N PHE A 118 -3.99 -5.52 -6.93
CA PHE A 118 -3.56 -5.33 -8.30
C PHE A 118 -3.14 -6.63 -8.97
N ARG A 119 -3.32 -6.71 -10.29
CA ARG A 119 -2.97 -7.82 -11.16
C ARG A 119 -2.08 -7.34 -12.30
N TYR A 120 -1.05 -8.10 -12.67
CA TYR A 120 -0.12 -7.76 -13.75
C TYR A 120 0.40 -9.03 -14.43
N ILE A 121 1.02 -8.85 -15.60
CA ILE A 121 1.69 -9.94 -16.31
C ILE A 121 3.13 -10.01 -15.81
N GLY A 122 3.50 -11.14 -15.21
CA GLY A 122 4.85 -11.42 -14.75
C GLY A 122 5.82 -11.65 -15.92
N THR A 123 7.10 -11.78 -15.59
CA THR A 123 8.18 -12.00 -16.58
C THR A 123 8.01 -13.27 -17.40
N GLU A 124 7.33 -14.28 -16.85
CA GLU A 124 7.02 -15.55 -17.53
C GLU A 124 5.70 -15.52 -18.32
N GLY A 125 5.07 -14.34 -18.47
CA GLY A 125 3.77 -14.20 -19.14
C GLY A 125 2.58 -14.66 -18.31
N THR A 126 2.79 -15.01 -17.05
CA THR A 126 1.74 -15.47 -16.12
C THR A 126 1.04 -14.30 -15.43
N GLU A 127 -0.25 -14.45 -15.13
CA GLU A 127 -1.00 -13.41 -14.42
C GLU A 127 -0.75 -13.51 -12.91
N VAL A 128 0.00 -12.54 -12.38
CA VAL A 128 0.37 -12.42 -10.96
C VAL A 128 -0.48 -11.33 -10.31
N GLY A 129 -0.55 -11.31 -8.99
CA GLY A 129 -1.16 -10.20 -8.27
C GLY A 129 -0.65 -10.06 -6.86
N HIS A 130 -0.94 -8.90 -6.29
CA HIS A 130 -0.57 -8.54 -4.92
C HIS A 130 -1.69 -7.70 -4.28
N CYS A 131 -1.72 -7.66 -2.96
CA CYS A 131 -2.74 -6.92 -2.23
C CYS A 131 -2.25 -6.41 -0.88
N GLY A 132 -2.95 -5.42 -0.33
CA GLY A 132 -2.67 -4.82 0.97
C GLY A 132 -3.86 -4.05 1.52
N ILE A 133 -3.68 -3.52 2.73
CA ILE A 133 -4.68 -2.77 3.49
C ILE A 133 -4.16 -1.36 3.68
N VAL A 134 -4.97 -0.37 3.31
CA VAL A 134 -4.64 1.04 3.55
C VAL A 134 -4.81 1.36 5.02
N ILE A 135 -3.82 1.99 5.62
CA ILE A 135 -3.84 2.52 6.99
C ILE A 135 -3.44 4.00 6.96
N GLU A 136 -3.79 4.74 8.00
CA GLU A 136 -3.42 6.14 8.18
C GLU A 136 -2.71 6.32 9.53
N GLU A 137 -1.58 7.00 9.52
CA GLU A 137 -0.85 7.41 10.72
C GLU A 137 -0.56 8.92 10.61
N GLY A 138 -1.27 9.72 11.42
CA GLY A 138 -1.28 11.17 11.25
C GLY A 138 -1.85 11.56 9.87
N GLU A 139 -1.10 12.34 9.11
CA GLU A 139 -1.48 12.78 7.76
C GLU A 139 -0.99 11.83 6.65
N GLN A 140 -0.26 10.77 7.03
CA GLN A 140 0.39 9.87 6.09
C GLN A 140 -0.44 8.61 5.87
N LYS A 141 -0.49 8.17 4.61
CA LYS A 141 -1.12 6.90 4.21
C LYS A 141 -0.07 5.84 3.95
N TYR A 142 -0.32 4.65 4.47
CA TYR A 142 0.50 3.48 4.24
C TYR A 142 -0.35 2.32 3.75
N VAL A 143 0.32 1.33 3.16
CA VAL A 143 -0.26 0.03 2.82
C VAL A 143 0.47 -1.03 3.63
N VAL A 144 -0.27 -1.76 4.45
CA VAL A 144 0.22 -2.96 5.13
C VAL A 144 -0.02 -4.16 4.24
N HIS A 145 1.02 -4.94 3.98
CA HIS A 145 0.91 -6.14 3.16
C HIS A 145 1.96 -7.18 3.53
N ASN A 146 1.63 -8.46 3.33
CA ASN A 146 2.58 -9.55 3.45
C ASN A 146 3.31 -9.77 2.12
N SER A 147 4.62 -9.57 2.09
CA SER A 147 5.41 -9.40 0.86
C SER A 147 6.44 -10.51 0.68
N SER A 148 6.42 -11.18 -0.48
CA SER A 148 7.45 -12.17 -0.82
C SER A 148 8.85 -11.55 -0.92
N PRO A 149 9.07 -10.42 -1.62
CA PRO A 149 10.38 -9.76 -1.66
C PRO A 149 10.96 -9.35 -0.31
N TYR A 150 10.11 -9.07 0.69
CA TYR A 150 10.55 -8.67 2.04
C TYR A 150 10.42 -9.80 3.07
N GLY A 151 10.02 -11.00 2.64
CA GLY A 151 9.93 -12.18 3.50
C GLY A 151 8.81 -12.18 4.54
N GLY A 152 7.91 -11.18 4.56
CA GLY A 152 6.90 -11.07 5.61
C GLY A 152 6.02 -9.82 5.52
N VAL A 153 5.28 -9.55 6.62
CA VAL A 153 4.43 -8.37 6.74
C VAL A 153 5.28 -7.11 6.87
N VAL A 154 4.99 -6.14 6.01
CA VAL A 154 5.63 -4.82 6.00
C VAL A 154 4.59 -3.72 5.85
N THR A 155 4.99 -2.51 6.25
CA THR A 155 4.30 -1.27 5.97
C THR A 155 5.10 -0.48 4.93
N GLN A 156 4.44 -0.10 3.84
CA GLN A 156 5.00 0.68 2.74
C GLN A 156 4.20 1.98 2.60
N SER A 157 4.84 3.09 2.22
CA SER A 157 4.08 4.31 1.88
C SER A 157 3.08 4.03 0.76
N ALA A 158 1.88 4.59 0.85
CA ALA A 158 0.83 4.37 -0.14
C ALA A 158 1.31 4.74 -1.55
N ASP A 159 1.94 5.91 -1.70
CA ASP A 159 2.56 6.35 -2.95
C ASP A 159 3.63 5.38 -3.47
N GLY A 160 4.43 4.79 -2.59
CA GLY A 160 5.40 3.77 -2.95
C GLY A 160 4.73 2.52 -3.53
N PHE A 161 3.67 2.05 -2.86
CA PHE A 161 2.91 0.87 -3.27
C PHE A 161 2.21 1.09 -4.62
N PHE A 162 1.57 2.25 -4.80
CA PHE A 162 0.87 2.59 -6.05
C PHE A 162 1.82 2.87 -7.21
N ARG A 163 2.98 3.50 -6.97
CA ARG A 163 4.03 3.63 -7.99
C ARG A 163 4.56 2.28 -8.45
N GLN A 164 4.75 1.34 -7.52
CA GLN A 164 5.17 -0.02 -7.86
C GLN A 164 4.13 -0.69 -8.77
N ALA A 165 2.85 -0.65 -8.40
CA ALA A 165 1.77 -1.18 -9.25
C ALA A 165 1.78 -0.57 -10.66
N LYS A 166 1.97 0.76 -10.75
CA LYS A 166 2.09 1.46 -12.04
C LYS A 166 3.31 1.01 -12.86
N SER A 167 4.48 0.85 -12.23
CA SER A 167 5.70 0.38 -12.91
C SER A 167 5.56 -1.04 -13.48
N LEU A 168 4.68 -1.85 -12.90
CA LEU A 168 4.35 -3.20 -13.36
C LEU A 168 3.25 -3.21 -14.44
N ASN A 169 2.77 -2.04 -14.88
CA ASN A 169 1.58 -1.89 -15.71
C ASN A 169 0.38 -2.68 -15.13
N ALA A 170 0.24 -2.66 -13.81
CA ALA A 170 -0.76 -3.46 -13.12
C ALA A 170 -2.16 -2.81 -13.24
N ASN A 171 -3.17 -3.65 -13.42
CA ASN A 171 -4.55 -3.25 -13.21
C ASN A 171 -4.81 -3.22 -11.71
N LEU A 172 -5.10 -2.03 -11.16
CA LEU A 172 -5.27 -1.80 -9.73
C LEU A 172 -6.74 -1.52 -9.40
N ARG A 173 -7.21 -2.09 -8.29
CA ARG A 173 -8.56 -1.91 -7.76
C ARG A 173 -8.51 -1.60 -6.26
N ILE A 174 -9.38 -0.68 -5.86
CA ILE A 174 -9.61 -0.31 -4.47
C ILE A 174 -11.01 -0.78 -4.08
N PHE A 175 -11.11 -1.49 -2.96
CA PHE A 175 -12.34 -2.02 -2.40
C PHE A 175 -12.57 -1.43 -1.01
N ARG A 176 -13.74 -0.82 -0.80
CA ARG A 176 -14.10 -0.17 0.46
C ARG A 176 -15.18 -0.97 1.19
N PRO A 177 -15.04 -1.24 2.50
CA PRO A 177 -16.12 -1.83 3.29
C PRO A 177 -17.42 -1.00 3.19
N LYS A 178 -18.57 -1.66 3.07
CA LYS A 178 -19.89 -1.03 3.15
C LYS A 178 -20.12 -0.55 4.58
N ALA A 179 -20.65 0.66 4.76
CA ALA A 179 -20.81 1.35 6.05
C ALA A 179 -21.66 0.60 7.12
N HIS A 180 -22.30 -0.52 6.75
CA HIS A 180 -23.15 -1.34 7.63
C HIS A 180 -22.66 -2.79 7.81
N ALA A 181 -21.44 -3.11 7.41
CA ALA A 181 -20.89 -4.46 7.62
C ALA A 181 -20.56 -4.77 9.10
N HIS A 182 -20.71 -3.80 10.02
CA HIS A 182 -20.23 -3.87 11.41
C HIS A 182 -21.32 -3.64 12.46
N THR A 183 -22.46 -4.32 12.32
CA THR A 183 -23.38 -4.51 13.45
C THR A 183 -23.54 -6.01 13.65
N ILE A 184 -22.67 -6.58 14.50
CA ILE A 184 -22.90 -7.88 15.16
C ILE A 184 -22.80 -7.63 16.65
#